data_AF-A0A239K6P5-F1
#
_entry.id   AF-A0A239K6P5-F1
#
_cell.length_a   1.000
_cell.length_b   1.000
_cell.length_c   1.000
_cell.angle_alpha   90.00
_cell.angle_beta   90.00
_cell.angle_gamma   90.00
#
_symmetry.space_group_name_H-M   'P 1'
#
loop_
_entity.id
_entity.type
_entity.pdbx_description
1 polymer ?
#
loop_
_entity_poly.entity_id
_entity_poly.type
_entity_poly.pdbx_seq_one_letter_code
_entity_poly.pdbx_strand_id
1 'polypeptide(L)'
;MTTTQLDADLVPAPAVRFLPRVGADTRYVLTGLPLGLASLVVATTGFAAGAGTAVLWIGVPLMIFAVGMSRGFAETERGRIARVLGEPLARPDYRASGSTNPLRRLVTALGDRQTWRDLAHATLRFLPSTVAFALTVTWWAGMLGGLTWALWGWALPDDSQELPEMLGLGDAYLTTVVCYLVGAVAFAATLPAVVRWSATFEARFAQRLLTGQPR
;
A
#
# COMPACT_ATOMS: atom_id res chain seq x y z
N MET A 1 -30.44 -41.47 -26.97
CA MET A 1 -30.34 -40.85 -25.63
C MET A 1 -29.03 -40.08 -25.62
N THR A 2 -29.08 -38.78 -25.89
CA THR A 2 -27.89 -37.92 -26.00
C THR A 2 -28.01 -36.90 -24.88
N THR A 3 -27.26 -37.09 -23.79
CA THR A 3 -27.18 -36.11 -22.70
C THR A 3 -26.16 -35.06 -23.10
N THR A 4 -26.65 -33.92 -23.56
CA THR A 4 -25.85 -32.70 -23.74
C THR A 4 -25.33 -32.26 -22.37
N GLN A 5 -24.07 -32.57 -22.06
CA GLN A 5 -23.35 -31.91 -20.98
C GLN A 5 -23.15 -30.44 -21.38
N LEU A 6 -24.04 -29.58 -20.90
CA LEU A 6 -23.72 -28.18 -20.68
C LEU A 6 -22.82 -28.14 -19.44
N ASP A 7 -21.54 -28.44 -19.62
CA ASP A 7 -20.51 -27.86 -18.75
C ASP A 7 -20.59 -26.36 -18.98
N ALA A 8 -21.39 -25.73 -18.13
CA ALA A 8 -21.47 -24.31 -18.02
C ALA A 8 -20.10 -23.87 -17.50
N ASP A 9 -19.22 -23.50 -18.44
CA ASP A 9 -18.18 -22.49 -18.25
C ASP A 9 -18.87 -21.21 -17.76
N LEU A 10 -19.35 -21.22 -16.51
CA LEU A 10 -19.78 -20.05 -15.77
C LEU A 10 -18.52 -19.28 -15.42
N VAL A 11 -17.90 -18.66 -16.43
CA VAL A 11 -17.02 -17.53 -16.23
C VAL A 11 -17.86 -16.53 -15.44
N PRO A 12 -17.60 -16.32 -14.14
CA PRO A 12 -18.44 -15.46 -13.33
C PRO A 12 -18.43 -14.07 -13.95
N ALA A 13 -19.62 -13.49 -14.13
CA ALA A 13 -19.80 -12.19 -14.75
C ALA A 13 -18.83 -11.15 -14.13
N PRO A 14 -18.22 -10.27 -14.94
CA PRO A 14 -17.15 -9.37 -14.49
C PRO A 14 -17.55 -8.54 -13.27
N ALA A 15 -18.83 -8.17 -13.16
CA ALA A 15 -19.45 -7.45 -12.05
C ALA A 15 -19.22 -8.12 -10.67
N VAL A 16 -19.26 -9.45 -10.59
CA VAL A 16 -19.18 -10.20 -9.31
C VAL A 16 -17.77 -10.19 -8.72
N ARG A 17 -16.73 -9.90 -9.53
CA ARG A 17 -15.34 -9.80 -9.06
C ARG A 17 -14.94 -8.39 -8.63
N PHE A 18 -15.76 -7.36 -8.86
CA PHE A 18 -15.38 -5.97 -8.53
C PHE A 18 -15.32 -5.72 -7.02
N LEU A 19 -16.34 -6.12 -6.27
CA LEU A 19 -16.40 -5.90 -4.82
C LEU A 19 -15.26 -6.59 -4.03
N PRO A 20 -14.98 -7.89 -4.24
CA PRO A 20 -13.86 -8.54 -3.56
C PRO A 20 -12.51 -7.97 -3.99
N ARG A 21 -12.39 -7.45 -5.21
CA ARG A 21 -11.16 -6.82 -5.72
C ARG A 21 -10.92 -5.44 -5.10
N VAL A 22 -11.94 -4.59 -5.02
CA VAL A 22 -11.86 -3.28 -4.35
C VAL A 22 -11.54 -3.46 -2.87
N GLY A 23 -12.13 -4.48 -2.20
CA GLY A 23 -11.79 -4.82 -0.82
C GLY A 23 -10.34 -5.28 -0.66
N ALA A 24 -9.85 -6.13 -1.56
CA ALA A 24 -8.45 -6.59 -1.54
C ALA A 24 -7.46 -5.44 -1.78
N ASP A 25 -7.73 -4.57 -2.75
CA ASP A 25 -6.87 -3.43 -3.07
C ASP A 25 -6.91 -2.37 -1.96
N THR A 26 -8.08 -2.12 -1.36
CA THR A 26 -8.20 -1.23 -0.19
C THR A 26 -7.41 -1.77 0.99
N ARG A 27 -7.53 -3.07 1.30
CA ARG A 27 -6.73 -3.71 2.36
C ARG A 27 -5.24 -3.62 2.06
N TYR A 28 -4.83 -3.81 0.81
CA TYR A 28 -3.44 -3.65 0.39
C TYR A 28 -2.96 -2.23 0.73
N VAL A 29 -3.66 -1.20 0.28
CA VAL A 29 -3.21 0.18 0.50
C VAL A 29 -3.22 0.55 1.99
N LEU A 30 -4.28 0.18 2.72
CA LEU A 30 -4.39 0.47 4.16
C LEU A 30 -3.31 -0.22 4.99
N THR A 31 -2.89 -1.43 4.60
CA THR A 31 -1.77 -2.13 5.27
C THR A 31 -0.40 -1.68 4.77
N GLY A 32 -0.32 -0.96 3.65
CA GLY A 32 0.93 -0.42 3.09
C GLY A 32 1.63 0.54 4.04
N LEU A 33 0.89 1.53 4.58
CA LEU A 33 1.43 2.54 5.49
C LEU A 33 2.02 1.97 6.80
N PRO A 34 1.31 1.15 7.59
CA PRO A 34 1.88 0.60 8.83
C PRO A 34 3.07 -0.31 8.56
N LEU A 35 3.07 -1.07 7.45
CA LEU A 35 4.22 -1.89 7.05
C LEU A 35 5.42 -1.02 6.61
N GLY A 36 5.18 0.03 5.84
CA GLY A 36 6.21 0.98 5.42
C GLY A 36 6.81 1.76 6.59
N LEU A 37 5.98 2.14 7.57
CA LEU A 37 6.44 2.81 8.80
C LEU A 37 7.28 1.85 9.67
N ALA A 38 6.81 0.62 9.87
CA ALA A 38 7.56 -0.39 10.60
C ALA A 38 8.91 -0.70 9.92
N SER A 39 8.93 -0.82 8.59
CA SER A 39 10.17 -1.05 7.85
C SER A 39 11.12 0.14 7.94
N LEU A 40 10.61 1.37 7.89
CA LEU A 40 11.39 2.60 8.04
C LEU A 40 12.05 2.64 9.42
N VAL A 41 11.28 2.43 10.50
CA VAL A 41 11.79 2.48 11.88
C VAL A 41 12.81 1.37 12.10
N VAL A 42 12.50 0.13 11.74
CA VAL A 42 13.40 -1.01 11.97
C VAL A 42 14.68 -0.89 11.15
N ALA A 43 14.58 -0.56 9.86
CA ALA A 43 15.75 -0.44 9.00
C ALA A 43 16.64 0.74 9.40
N THR A 44 16.05 1.92 9.62
CA THR A 44 16.83 3.13 9.92
C THR A 44 17.44 3.06 11.32
N THR A 45 16.64 2.72 12.33
CA THR A 45 17.13 2.63 13.71
C THR A 45 18.07 1.44 13.89
N GLY A 46 17.73 0.27 13.35
CA GLY A 46 18.58 -0.92 13.45
C GLY A 46 19.91 -0.75 12.74
N PHE A 47 19.91 -0.13 11.55
CA PHE A 47 21.15 0.14 10.82
C PHE A 47 21.99 1.23 11.49
N ALA A 48 21.39 2.36 11.90
CA ALA A 48 22.11 3.46 12.55
C ALA A 48 22.66 3.06 13.92
N ALA A 49 21.85 2.42 14.76
CA ALA A 49 22.28 1.91 16.06
C ALA A 49 23.31 0.79 15.91
N GLY A 50 23.12 -0.11 14.94
CA GLY A 50 24.08 -1.17 14.64
C GLY A 50 25.43 -0.63 14.19
N ALA A 51 25.44 0.38 13.30
CA ALA A 51 26.66 1.03 12.86
C ALA A 51 27.34 1.79 14.02
N GLY A 52 26.58 2.54 14.83
CA GLY A 52 27.12 3.28 15.97
C GLY A 52 27.67 2.40 17.09
N THR A 53 27.08 1.22 17.31
CA THR A 53 27.53 0.25 18.32
C THR A 53 28.45 -0.84 17.76
N ALA A 54 28.84 -0.76 16.48
CA ALA A 54 29.73 -1.74 15.85
C ALA A 54 31.10 -1.79 16.53
N VAL A 55 31.57 -0.65 17.03
CA VAL A 55 32.83 -0.53 17.80
C VAL A 55 32.81 -1.43 19.05
N LEU A 56 31.63 -1.62 19.65
CA LEU A 56 31.43 -2.46 20.84
C LEU A 56 31.21 -3.94 20.50
N TRP A 57 31.35 -4.34 19.24
CA TRP A 57 31.00 -5.67 18.71
C TRP A 57 29.51 -6.06 18.78
N ILE A 58 28.73 -5.46 19.70
CA ILE A 58 27.28 -5.61 19.82
C ILE A 58 26.54 -5.12 18.57
N GLY A 59 27.10 -4.14 17.86
CA GLY A 59 26.50 -3.61 16.64
C GLY A 59 26.48 -4.58 15.46
N VAL A 60 27.38 -5.57 15.41
CA VAL A 60 27.43 -6.55 14.31
C VAL A 60 26.15 -7.41 14.28
N PRO A 61 25.73 -8.07 15.37
CA PRO A 61 24.43 -8.73 15.45
C PRO A 61 23.26 -7.82 15.08
N LEU A 62 23.27 -6.57 15.54
CA LEU A 62 22.19 -5.62 15.28
C LEU A 62 22.10 -5.22 13.80
N MET A 63 23.23 -5.04 13.12
CA MET A 63 23.24 -4.82 11.67
C MET A 63 22.79 -6.05 10.89
N ILE A 64 23.19 -7.26 11.30
CA ILE A 64 22.70 -8.51 10.68
C ILE A 64 21.18 -8.61 10.84
N PHE A 65 20.66 -8.26 12.00
CA PHE A 65 19.22 -8.20 12.25
C PHE A 65 18.54 -7.18 11.33
N ALA A 66 19.06 -5.95 11.24
CA ALA A 66 18.49 -4.90 10.39
C ALA A 66 18.46 -5.31 8.90
N VAL A 67 19.55 -5.88 8.39
CA VAL A 67 19.65 -6.41 7.02
C VAL A 67 18.71 -7.61 6.82
N GLY A 68 18.57 -8.48 7.82
CA GLY A 68 17.62 -9.60 7.78
C GLY A 68 16.18 -9.13 7.70
N MET A 69 15.83 -8.13 8.52
CA MET A 69 14.49 -7.52 8.53
C MET A 69 14.19 -6.80 7.23
N SER A 70 15.13 -6.05 6.64
CA SER A 70 14.91 -5.38 5.35
C SER A 70 14.63 -6.39 4.23
N ARG A 71 15.33 -7.53 4.21
CA ARG A 71 15.06 -8.66 3.30
C ARG A 71 13.69 -9.26 3.53
N GLY A 72 13.27 -9.45 4.79
CA GLY A 72 11.94 -9.93 5.14
C GLY A 72 10.83 -8.99 4.65
N PHE A 73 11.00 -7.67 4.83
CA PHE A 73 10.07 -6.68 4.30
C PHE A 73 10.03 -6.66 2.77
N ALA A 74 11.17 -6.85 2.10
CA ALA A 74 11.20 -6.97 0.65
C ALA A 74 10.47 -8.23 0.15
N GLU A 75 10.62 -9.38 0.80
CA GLU A 75 9.95 -10.62 0.39
C GLU A 75 8.44 -10.59 0.65
N THR A 76 8.02 -10.06 1.79
CA THR A 76 6.59 -9.85 2.07
C THR A 76 5.96 -8.95 1.01
N GLU A 77 6.66 -7.90 0.60
CA GLU A 77 6.17 -6.99 -0.43
C GLU A 77 6.12 -7.62 -1.82
N ARG A 78 7.13 -8.42 -2.23
CA ARG A 78 7.07 -9.19 -3.49
C ARG A 78 5.83 -10.07 -3.56
N GLY A 79 5.50 -10.75 -2.46
CA GLY A 79 4.29 -11.59 -2.38
C GLY A 79 2.99 -10.80 -2.47
N ARG A 80 2.95 -9.58 -1.94
CA ARG A 80 1.78 -8.70 -2.04
C ARG A 80 1.63 -8.10 -3.43
N ILE A 81 2.74 -7.62 -4.01
CA ILE A 81 2.81 -7.05 -5.36
C ILE A 81 2.42 -8.07 -6.43
N ALA A 82 2.83 -9.34 -6.28
CA ALA A 82 2.45 -10.41 -7.20
C ALA A 82 0.92 -10.60 -7.31
N ARG A 83 0.18 -10.35 -6.23
CA ARG A 83 -1.30 -10.40 -6.24
C ARG A 83 -1.93 -9.22 -6.99
N VAL A 84 -1.26 -8.07 -6.98
CA VAL A 84 -1.75 -6.83 -7.60
C VAL A 84 -1.42 -6.78 -9.10
N LEU A 85 -0.18 -7.13 -9.46
CA LEU A 85 0.30 -7.12 -10.85
C LEU A 85 -0.04 -8.41 -11.62
N GLY A 86 -0.36 -9.51 -10.93
CA GLY A 86 -0.67 -10.79 -11.55
C GLY A 86 0.55 -11.55 -12.08
N GLU A 87 1.77 -11.02 -11.87
CA GLU A 87 3.02 -11.66 -12.26
C GLU A 87 3.91 -11.91 -11.02
N PRO A 88 4.51 -13.10 -10.89
CA PRO A 88 5.49 -13.36 -9.84
C PRO A 88 6.76 -12.54 -10.09
N LEU A 89 7.19 -11.78 -9.08
CA LEU A 89 8.49 -11.11 -9.15
C LEU A 89 9.61 -12.12 -8.95
N ALA A 90 10.67 -12.02 -9.77
CA ALA A 90 11.86 -12.84 -9.64
C ALA A 90 12.47 -12.69 -8.24
N ARG A 91 12.76 -13.82 -7.59
CA ARG A 91 13.49 -13.83 -6.32
C ARG A 91 14.95 -13.46 -6.59
N PRO A 92 15.53 -12.49 -5.88
CA PRO A 92 16.93 -12.16 -6.05
C PRO A 92 17.84 -13.22 -5.45
N ASP A 93 18.94 -13.49 -6.15
CA ASP A 93 20.04 -14.32 -5.64
C ASP A 93 20.94 -13.48 -4.75
N TYR A 94 20.84 -13.69 -3.44
CA TYR A 94 21.72 -13.06 -2.46
C TYR A 94 23.08 -13.77 -2.43
N ARG A 95 24.15 -12.99 -2.21
CA ARG A 95 25.45 -13.60 -1.91
C ARG A 95 25.40 -14.31 -0.56
N ALA A 96 25.43 -15.65 -0.59
CA ALA A 96 25.53 -16.46 0.61
C ALA A 96 26.97 -16.46 1.12
N SER A 97 27.15 -16.10 2.39
CA SER A 97 28.42 -16.29 3.07
C SER A 97 28.43 -17.70 3.66
N GLY A 98 29.28 -18.60 3.16
CA GLY A 98 29.49 -19.94 3.76
C GLY A 98 30.24 -19.92 5.10
N SER A 99 30.42 -18.74 5.70
CA SER A 99 31.19 -18.51 6.92
C SER A 99 30.30 -18.48 8.16
N THR A 100 30.70 -19.22 9.20
CA THR A 100 30.10 -19.16 10.55
C THR A 100 30.41 -17.86 11.30
N ASN A 101 31.42 -17.10 10.86
CA ASN A 101 31.79 -15.83 11.49
C ASN A 101 30.78 -14.71 11.13
N PRO A 102 30.13 -14.06 12.13
CA PRO A 102 29.10 -13.05 11.89
C PRO A 102 29.62 -11.80 11.20
N LEU A 103 30.87 -11.37 11.45
CA LEU A 103 31.48 -10.24 10.75
C LEU A 103 31.67 -10.52 9.27
N ARG A 104 32.22 -11.69 8.92
CA ARG A 104 32.39 -12.09 7.51
C ARG A 104 31.03 -12.17 6.81
N ARG A 105 30.01 -12.68 7.49
CA ARG A 105 28.64 -12.73 6.97
C ARG A 105 28.07 -11.32 6.73
N LEU A 106 28.27 -10.40 7.67
CA LEU A 106 27.83 -9.01 7.54
C LEU A 106 28.58 -8.28 6.41
N VAL A 107 29.91 -8.39 6.34
CA VAL A 107 30.72 -7.79 5.26
C VAL A 107 30.30 -8.33 3.89
N THR A 108 30.06 -9.65 3.78
CA THR A 108 29.56 -10.26 2.53
C THR A 108 28.19 -9.68 2.15
N ALA A 109 27.29 -9.53 3.14
CA ALA A 109 25.96 -8.97 2.91
C ALA A 109 26.02 -7.48 2.52
N LEU A 110 26.86 -6.67 3.17
CA LEU A 110 27.06 -5.26 2.83
C LEU A 110 27.76 -5.05 1.49
N GLY A 111 28.58 -6.01 1.03
CA GLY A 111 29.16 -6.02 -0.31
C GLY A 111 28.17 -6.42 -1.41
N ASP A 112 26.96 -6.87 -1.06
CA ASP A 112 25.92 -7.24 -2.01
C ASP A 112 25.07 -6.02 -2.39
N ARG A 113 24.96 -5.74 -3.70
CA ARG A 113 24.16 -4.63 -4.23
C ARG A 113 22.68 -4.80 -3.89
N GLN A 114 22.20 -6.04 -3.77
CA GLN A 114 20.81 -6.30 -3.42
C GLN A 114 20.48 -5.86 -1.99
N THR A 115 21.40 -6.04 -1.04
CA THR A 115 21.20 -5.62 0.36
C THR A 115 20.92 -4.11 0.45
N TRP A 116 21.63 -3.30 -0.33
CA TRP A 116 21.39 -1.86 -0.38
C TRP A 116 20.05 -1.49 -1.01
N ARG A 117 19.60 -2.25 -2.03
CA ARG A 117 18.26 -2.08 -2.61
C ARG A 117 17.17 -2.42 -1.61
N ASP A 118 17.32 -3.51 -0.86
CA ASP A 118 16.32 -3.90 0.14
C ASP A 118 16.28 -2.90 1.31
N LEU A 119 17.44 -2.35 1.71
CA LEU A 119 17.50 -1.30 2.73
C LEU A 119 16.84 0.00 2.23
N ALA A 120 17.17 0.42 1.00
CA ALA A 120 16.53 1.56 0.37
C ALA A 120 15.02 1.35 0.20
N HIS A 121 14.57 0.14 -0.09
CA HIS A 121 13.15 -0.20 -0.15
C HIS A 121 12.49 -0.06 1.23
N ALA A 122 13.11 -0.64 2.27
CA ALA A 122 12.59 -0.57 3.64
C ALA A 122 12.45 0.88 4.14
N THR A 123 13.36 1.77 3.75
CA THR A 123 13.32 3.19 4.11
C THR A 123 12.37 4.00 3.23
N LEU A 124 12.42 3.85 1.91
CA LEU A 124 11.71 4.74 0.97
C LEU A 124 10.26 4.32 0.69
N ARG A 125 9.88 3.06 0.96
CA ARG A 125 8.53 2.57 0.72
C ARG A 125 7.45 3.38 1.46
N PHE A 126 7.77 3.92 2.62
CA PHE A 126 6.82 4.73 3.40
C PHE A 126 6.24 5.89 2.57
N LEU A 127 7.01 6.49 1.66
CA LEU A 127 6.60 7.66 0.88
C LEU A 127 5.40 7.36 -0.06
N PRO A 128 5.50 6.40 -1.01
CA PRO A 128 4.36 6.04 -1.85
C PRO A 128 3.21 5.42 -1.04
N SER A 129 3.49 4.65 0.02
CA SER A 129 2.43 4.09 0.87
C SER A 129 1.62 5.18 1.58
N THR A 130 2.24 6.27 2.03
CA THR A 130 1.54 7.41 2.64
C THR A 130 0.63 8.13 1.66
N VAL A 131 1.10 8.36 0.43
CA VAL A 131 0.27 8.98 -0.62
C VAL A 131 -0.93 8.08 -0.97
N ALA A 132 -0.68 6.79 -1.19
CA ALA A 132 -1.72 5.81 -1.49
C ALA A 132 -2.76 5.72 -0.37
N PHE A 133 -2.30 5.67 0.88
CA PHE A 133 -3.15 5.65 2.08
C PHE A 133 -4.01 6.91 2.16
N ALA A 134 -3.42 8.09 2.06
CA ALA A 134 -4.13 9.37 2.14
C ALA A 134 -5.23 9.44 1.08
N LEU A 135 -4.90 9.16 -0.19
CA LEU A 135 -5.87 9.15 -1.28
C LEU A 135 -7.02 8.17 -1.04
N THR A 136 -6.71 6.96 -0.62
CA THR A 136 -7.72 5.92 -0.37
C THR A 136 -8.64 6.32 0.78
N VAL A 137 -8.08 6.82 1.89
CA VAL A 137 -8.86 7.27 3.04
C VAL A 137 -9.71 8.48 2.69
N THR A 138 -9.18 9.46 1.95
CA THR A 138 -9.97 10.63 1.50
C THR A 138 -11.14 10.21 0.62
N TRP A 139 -10.96 9.25 -0.29
CA TRP A 139 -12.05 8.76 -1.15
C TRP A 139 -13.12 8.03 -0.36
N TRP A 140 -12.72 7.16 0.57
CA TRP A 140 -13.65 6.47 1.46
C TRP A 140 -14.38 7.46 2.38
N ALA A 141 -13.69 8.46 2.92
CA ALA A 141 -14.28 9.50 3.76
C ALA A 141 -15.28 10.37 2.99
N GLY A 142 -14.96 10.77 1.75
CA GLY A 142 -15.88 11.53 0.89
C GLY A 142 -17.13 10.73 0.51
N MET A 143 -16.95 9.46 0.13
CA MET A 143 -18.06 8.56 -0.18
C MET A 143 -18.96 8.33 1.04
N LEU A 144 -18.40 7.94 2.18
CA LEU A 144 -19.16 7.63 3.38
C LEU A 144 -19.77 8.89 4.00
N GLY A 145 -19.00 9.98 4.07
CA GLY A 145 -19.44 11.25 4.61
C GLY A 145 -20.60 11.85 3.82
N GLY A 146 -20.54 11.84 2.49
CA GLY A 146 -21.65 12.30 1.66
C GLY A 146 -22.88 11.39 1.73
N LEU A 147 -22.68 10.07 1.86
CA LEU A 147 -23.78 9.11 1.98
C LEU A 147 -24.49 9.20 3.34
N THR A 148 -23.73 9.41 4.42
CA THR A 148 -24.27 9.51 5.77
C THR A 148 -24.69 10.92 6.14
N TRP A 149 -24.38 11.94 5.33
CA TRP A 149 -24.67 13.34 5.63
C TRP A 149 -26.14 13.55 6.03
N ALA A 150 -27.09 12.95 5.31
CA ALA A 150 -28.52 13.07 5.61
C ALA A 150 -28.92 12.54 7.02
N LEU A 151 -28.08 11.71 7.66
CA LEU A 151 -28.34 11.18 9.00
C LEU A 151 -27.89 12.11 10.13
N TRP A 152 -26.91 12.99 9.90
CA TRP A 152 -26.31 13.82 10.95
C TRP A 152 -26.27 15.32 10.63
N GLY A 153 -26.50 15.72 9.37
CA GLY A 153 -26.49 17.11 8.93
C GLY A 153 -27.51 17.98 9.66
N TRP A 154 -28.68 17.43 10.01
CA TRP A 154 -29.69 18.13 10.80
C TRP A 154 -29.27 18.47 12.23
N ALA A 155 -28.21 17.83 12.75
CA ALA A 155 -27.70 18.09 14.09
C ALA A 155 -26.60 19.16 14.11
N LEU A 156 -26.19 19.68 12.94
CA LEU A 156 -25.20 20.73 12.86
C LEU A 156 -25.83 22.09 13.15
N PRO A 157 -25.11 22.99 13.84
CA PRO A 157 -25.53 24.37 13.99
C PRO A 157 -25.71 25.07 12.63
N ASP A 158 -26.85 25.74 12.46
CA ASP A 158 -27.23 26.51 11.26
C ASP A 158 -26.36 27.76 11.02
N ASP A 159 -25.35 28.03 11.86
CA ASP A 159 -24.42 29.15 11.70
C ASP A 159 -23.24 28.82 10.76
N SER A 160 -23.17 27.59 10.26
CA SER A 160 -22.12 27.11 9.37
C SER A 160 -22.56 27.12 7.90
N GLN A 161 -21.79 27.78 7.03
CA GLN A 161 -22.07 27.80 5.59
C GLN A 161 -21.79 26.42 4.98
N GLU A 162 -22.79 25.87 4.31
CA GLU A 162 -22.67 24.58 3.66
C GLU A 162 -22.09 24.69 2.25
N LEU A 163 -21.45 23.62 1.77
CA LEU A 163 -20.88 23.56 0.41
C LEU A 163 -21.84 24.03 -0.71
N PRO A 164 -23.14 23.66 -0.73
CA PRO A 164 -24.08 24.13 -1.74
C PRO A 164 -24.33 25.64 -1.67
N GLU A 165 -24.36 26.20 -0.46
CA GLU A 165 -24.54 27.64 -0.23
C GLU A 165 -23.32 28.42 -0.76
N MET A 166 -22.11 27.93 -0.48
CA MET A 166 -20.86 28.48 -1.03
C MET A 166 -20.78 28.39 -2.56
N LEU A 167 -21.44 27.39 -3.15
CA LEU A 167 -21.55 27.21 -4.61
C LEU A 167 -22.71 28.00 -5.23
N GLY A 168 -23.50 28.73 -4.43
CA GLY A 168 -24.64 29.53 -4.88
C GLY A 168 -25.89 28.71 -5.26
N LEU A 169 -25.97 27.45 -4.81
CA LEU A 169 -27.09 26.54 -5.10
C LEU A 169 -28.29 26.73 -4.14
N GLY A 170 -28.12 27.57 -3.12
CA GLY A 170 -29.12 27.89 -2.11
C GLY A 170 -29.04 27.01 -0.86
N ASP A 171 -29.77 27.45 0.17
CA ASP A 171 -29.77 26.89 1.54
C ASP A 171 -30.92 25.88 1.78
N ALA A 172 -31.51 25.34 0.70
CA ALA A 172 -32.55 24.35 0.86
C ALA A 172 -31.94 23.02 1.30
N TYR A 173 -32.42 22.45 2.42
CA TYR A 173 -31.97 21.15 2.94
C TYR A 173 -31.92 20.04 1.88
N LEU A 174 -32.93 19.96 1.00
CA LEU A 174 -32.94 18.99 -0.10
C LEU A 174 -31.83 19.22 -1.13
N THR A 175 -31.48 20.48 -1.42
CA THR A 175 -30.34 20.82 -2.28
C THR A 175 -29.05 20.34 -1.64
N THR A 176 -28.89 20.52 -0.33
CA THR A 176 -27.74 20.00 0.40
C THR A 176 -27.64 18.48 0.34
N VAL A 177 -28.71 17.76 0.69
CA VAL A 177 -28.74 16.29 0.63
C VAL A 177 -28.37 15.80 -0.77
N VAL A 178 -28.97 16.37 -1.81
CA VAL A 178 -28.72 15.96 -3.20
C VAL A 178 -27.27 16.25 -3.59
N CYS A 179 -26.72 17.42 -3.24
CA CYS A 179 -25.32 17.76 -3.53
C CYS A 179 -24.33 16.77 -2.89
N TYR A 180 -24.48 16.47 -1.60
CA TYR A 180 -23.60 15.51 -0.92
C TYR A 180 -23.76 14.09 -1.45
N LEU A 181 -24.98 13.69 -1.84
CA LEU A 181 -25.24 12.37 -2.42
C LEU A 181 -24.62 12.25 -3.82
N VAL A 182 -24.73 13.29 -4.66
CA VAL A 182 -24.04 13.36 -5.96
C VAL A 182 -22.52 13.29 -5.77
N GLY A 183 -21.99 14.01 -4.78
CA GLY A 183 -20.58 13.92 -4.39
C GLY A 183 -20.18 12.49 -3.98
N ALA A 184 -20.96 11.85 -3.11
CA ALA A 184 -20.72 10.48 -2.67
C ALA A 184 -20.71 9.48 -3.83
N VAL A 185 -21.64 9.61 -4.79
CA VAL A 185 -21.68 8.79 -6.01
C VAL A 185 -20.45 9.04 -6.88
N ALA A 186 -20.03 10.30 -7.04
CA ALA A 186 -18.82 10.64 -7.81
C ALA A 186 -17.56 10.05 -7.16
N PHE A 187 -17.42 10.14 -5.83
CA PHE A 187 -16.34 9.50 -5.08
C PHE A 187 -16.38 7.97 -5.21
N ALA A 188 -17.55 7.35 -5.06
CA ALA A 188 -17.73 5.90 -5.21
C ALA A 188 -17.37 5.41 -6.62
N ALA A 189 -17.76 6.16 -7.65
CA ALA A 189 -17.47 5.81 -9.05
C ALA A 189 -15.96 5.92 -9.38
N THR A 190 -15.26 6.87 -8.76
CA THR A 190 -13.83 7.11 -9.00
C THR A 190 -12.91 6.29 -8.08
N LEU A 191 -13.43 5.77 -6.96
CA LEU A 191 -12.68 4.99 -5.97
C LEU A 191 -11.90 3.80 -6.57
N PRO A 192 -12.48 2.94 -7.42
CA PRO A 192 -11.75 1.81 -7.99
C PRO A 192 -10.56 2.24 -8.85
N ALA A 193 -10.71 3.37 -9.57
CA ALA A 193 -9.65 3.92 -10.39
C ALA A 193 -8.52 4.47 -9.52
N VAL A 194 -8.84 5.24 -8.47
CA VAL A 194 -7.87 5.86 -7.56
C VAL A 194 -7.10 4.82 -6.75
N VAL A 195 -7.81 3.81 -6.21
CA VAL A 195 -7.19 2.71 -5.46
C VAL A 195 -6.25 1.92 -6.36
N ARG A 196 -6.65 1.64 -7.61
CA ARG A 196 -5.81 0.92 -8.57
C ARG A 196 -4.61 1.75 -9.05
N TRP A 197 -4.77 3.05 -9.26
CA TRP A 197 -3.66 3.96 -9.56
C TRP A 197 -2.65 3.99 -8.41
N SER A 198 -3.14 4.12 -7.18
CA SER A 198 -2.31 4.10 -5.97
C SER A 198 -1.55 2.79 -5.80
N ALA A 199 -2.24 1.66 -5.94
CA ALA A 199 -1.63 0.33 -5.83
C ALA A 199 -0.58 0.07 -6.92
N THR A 200 -0.85 0.48 -8.17
CA THR A 200 0.12 0.34 -9.27
C THR A 200 1.30 1.29 -9.13
N PHE A 201 1.10 2.48 -8.59
CA PHE A 201 2.19 3.42 -8.28
C PHE A 201 3.14 2.85 -7.21
N GLU A 202 2.60 2.37 -6.09
CA GLU A 202 3.38 1.73 -5.01
C GLU A 202 4.11 0.49 -5.53
N ALA A 203 3.43 -0.36 -6.29
CA ALA A 203 3.99 -1.56 -6.88
C ALA A 203 5.13 -1.27 -7.89
N ARG A 204 4.96 -0.26 -8.75
CA ARG A 204 6.00 0.16 -9.71
C ARG A 204 7.21 0.77 -9.02
N PHE A 205 6.99 1.55 -7.97
CA PHE A 205 8.08 2.11 -7.17
C PHE A 205 8.91 0.98 -6.55
N ALA A 206 8.25 0.03 -5.87
CA ALA A 206 8.92 -1.12 -5.28
C ALA A 206 9.62 -1.99 -6.34
N GLN A 207 8.98 -2.25 -7.49
CA GLN A 207 9.59 -3.03 -8.57
C GLN A 207 10.86 -2.39 -9.11
N ARG A 208 10.86 -1.08 -9.40
CA ARG A 208 12.05 -0.35 -9.87
C ARG A 208 13.21 -0.47 -8.90
N LEU A 209 12.88 -0.38 -7.61
CA LEU A 209 13.87 -0.36 -6.55
C LEU A 209 14.44 -1.77 -6.28
N LEU A 210 13.60 -2.81 -6.38
CA LEU A 210 14.00 -4.19 -6.14
C LEU A 210 14.68 -4.87 -7.34
N THR A 211 14.26 -4.57 -8.57
CA THR A 211 14.78 -5.25 -9.79
C THR A 211 15.86 -4.44 -10.51
N GLY A 212 15.90 -3.11 -10.33
CA GLY A 212 16.89 -2.24 -10.96
C GLY A 212 16.83 -2.17 -12.49
N GLN A 213 15.80 -2.74 -13.14
CA GLN A 213 15.59 -2.65 -14.58
C GLN A 213 14.36 -1.79 -14.90
N PRO A 214 14.50 -0.75 -15.75
CA PRO A 214 13.37 -0.25 -16.52
C PRO A 214 13.11 -1.24 -17.68
N ARG A 215 11.87 -1.69 -17.83
CA ARG A 215 11.38 -2.19 -19.12
C ARG A 215 10.76 -1.02 -19.86
#